data_AF-A0A9W7D7N2-F1
#
_entry.id   AF-A0A9W7D7N2-F1
#
_cell.length_a   1.000
_cell.length_b   1.000
_cell.length_c   1.000
_cell.angle_alpha   90.00
_cell.angle_beta   90.00
_cell.angle_gamma   90.00
#
_symmetry.space_group_name_H-M   'P 1'
#
loop_
_entity.id
_entity.type
_entity.pdbx_description
1 polymer ?
#
loop_
_entity_poly.entity_id
_entity_poly.type
_entity_poly.pdbx_seq_one_letter_code
_entity_poly.pdbx_strand_id
1 'polypeptide(L)'
;MSESKQQEAEDYLHSRPTVDITAVDISPNPAALTDELNLEVDFHLDAPVTNGVWDIEYLVDSVTKRHIINILSQFRYHFAVCSSQLTNCGLLIAAFKDDDGDILDLKMVIQVSEQSGSLQRIIYSPLE
;
A
#
# COMPACT_ATOMS: atom_id res chain seq x y z
N MET A 1 30.17 1.76 -25.35
CA MET A 1 30.29 2.01 -23.90
C MET A 1 28.94 2.32 -23.24
N SER A 2 27.87 2.66 -23.98
CA SER A 2 26.56 2.97 -23.40
C SER A 2 25.57 1.79 -23.39
N GLU A 3 25.74 0.79 -24.26
CA GLU A 3 24.86 -0.39 -24.33
C GLU A 3 25.06 -1.36 -23.15
N SER A 4 26.27 -1.43 -22.59
CA SER A 4 26.59 -2.37 -21.50
C SER A 4 25.91 -2.05 -20.16
N LYS A 5 25.57 -0.78 -19.89
CA LYS A 5 24.88 -0.39 -18.64
C LYS A 5 23.37 -0.62 -18.68
N GLN A 6 22.77 -0.66 -19.87
CA GLN A 6 21.33 -0.89 -20.02
C GLN A 6 21.01 -2.38 -19.93
N GLN A 7 21.87 -3.23 -20.50
CA GLN A 7 21.74 -4.68 -20.44
C GLN A 7 21.85 -5.21 -18.99
N GLU A 8 22.80 -4.69 -18.19
CA GLU A 8 22.94 -5.08 -16.78
C GLU A 8 21.70 -4.70 -15.97
N ALA A 9 21.16 -3.48 -16.13
CA ALA A 9 19.97 -3.04 -15.41
C ALA A 9 18.72 -3.88 -15.74
N GLU A 10 18.60 -4.34 -16.99
CA GLU A 10 17.51 -5.23 -17.42
C GLU A 10 17.67 -6.65 -16.86
N ASP A 11 18.90 -7.21 -16.86
CA ASP A 11 19.18 -8.53 -16.25
C ASP A 11 18.99 -8.54 -14.73
N TYR A 12 19.31 -7.44 -14.03
CA TYR A 12 19.05 -7.30 -12.59
C TYR A 12 17.54 -7.26 -12.28
N LEU A 13 16.72 -6.63 -13.12
CA LEU A 13 15.25 -6.64 -12.97
C LEU A 13 14.66 -8.03 -13.20
N HIS A 14 15.23 -8.83 -14.10
CA HIS A 14 14.84 -10.22 -14.35
C HIS A 14 15.31 -11.21 -13.27
N SER A 15 16.20 -10.79 -12.37
CA SER A 15 16.67 -11.60 -11.23
C SER A 15 15.94 -11.34 -9.92
N ARG A 16 15.04 -10.34 -9.87
CA ARG A 16 14.27 -10.09 -8.65
C ARG A 16 13.26 -11.20 -8.42
N PRO A 17 13.02 -11.58 -7.16
CA PRO A 17 12.00 -12.55 -6.82
C PRO A 17 10.63 -12.04 -7.27
N THR A 18 9.87 -12.91 -7.90
CA THR A 18 8.46 -12.67 -8.25
C THR A 18 7.60 -12.95 -7.02
N VAL A 19 6.66 -12.04 -6.76
CA VAL A 19 5.71 -12.14 -5.66
C VAL A 19 4.32 -12.35 -6.24
N ASP A 20 3.73 -13.52 -6.00
CA ASP A 20 2.36 -13.82 -6.39
C ASP A 20 1.44 -13.65 -5.17
N ILE A 21 0.57 -12.65 -5.20
CA ILE A 21 -0.42 -12.44 -4.12
C ILE A 21 -1.58 -13.42 -4.30
N THR A 22 -1.80 -14.27 -3.30
CA THR A 22 -2.84 -15.30 -3.32
C THR A 22 -4.11 -14.88 -2.59
N ALA A 23 -3.98 -14.07 -1.54
CA ALA A 23 -5.11 -13.52 -0.80
C ALA A 23 -4.75 -12.20 -0.15
N VAL A 24 -5.75 -11.34 0.01
CA VAL A 24 -5.65 -10.08 0.74
C VAL A 24 -6.89 -9.97 1.61
N ASP A 25 -6.72 -10.05 2.93
CA ASP A 25 -7.77 -9.79 3.91
C ASP A 25 -7.60 -8.40 4.51
N ILE A 26 -8.71 -7.69 4.60
CA ILE A 26 -8.77 -6.30 5.07
C ILE A 26 -9.82 -6.25 6.16
N SER A 27 -9.38 -6.07 7.40
CA SER A 27 -10.29 -6.10 8.53
C SER A 27 -9.92 -5.09 9.63
N PRO A 28 -10.90 -4.43 10.28
CA PRO A 28 -12.31 -4.36 9.90
C PRO A 28 -12.55 -3.51 8.63
N ASN A 29 -13.52 -3.92 7.81
CA ASN A 29 -13.91 -3.24 6.58
C ASN A 29 -15.39 -3.55 6.24
N PRO A 30 -16.30 -2.55 6.18
CA PRO A 30 -16.12 -1.12 6.44
C PRO A 30 -15.79 -0.81 7.92
N ALA A 31 -15.09 0.29 8.19
CA ALA A 31 -14.74 0.74 9.54
C ALA A 31 -14.67 2.27 9.67
N ALA A 32 -14.60 2.82 10.88
CA ALA A 32 -14.36 4.24 11.04
C ALA A 32 -12.94 4.59 10.54
N LEU A 33 -12.76 5.78 9.97
CA LEU A 33 -11.46 6.20 9.44
C LEU A 33 -10.34 6.16 10.50
N THR A 34 -10.69 6.45 11.75
CA THR A 34 -9.79 6.46 12.92
C THR A 34 -9.49 5.08 13.48
N ASP A 35 -10.21 4.03 13.06
CA ASP A 35 -10.02 2.68 13.58
C ASP A 35 -8.72 2.07 13.04
N GLU A 36 -8.16 1.12 13.78
CA GLU A 36 -7.00 0.35 13.36
C GLU A 36 -7.30 -0.45 12.07
N LEU A 37 -6.31 -0.54 11.18
CA LEU A 37 -6.38 -1.34 9.96
C LEU A 37 -5.52 -2.58 10.16
N ASN A 38 -6.12 -3.77 10.05
CA ASN A 38 -5.38 -5.01 9.88
C ASN A 38 -5.41 -5.38 8.40
N LEU A 39 -4.22 -5.49 7.81
CA LEU A 39 -4.03 -5.93 6.44
C LEU A 39 -3.22 -7.22 6.49
N GLU A 40 -3.84 -8.32 6.07
CA GLU A 40 -3.19 -9.62 5.96
C GLU A 40 -3.05 -9.97 4.48
N VAL A 41 -1.82 -10.30 4.08
CA VAL A 41 -1.48 -10.56 2.67
C VAL A 41 -0.82 -11.93 2.61
N ASP A 42 -1.49 -12.87 1.96
CA ASP A 42 -0.91 -14.17 1.63
C ASP A 42 -0.24 -14.05 0.27
N PHE A 43 1.02 -14.47 0.21
CA PHE A 43 1.82 -14.40 -1.01
C PHE A 43 2.76 -15.59 -1.15
N HIS A 44 3.08 -15.90 -2.39
CA HIS A 44 4.10 -16.87 -2.77
C HIS A 44 5.30 -16.15 -3.38
N LEU A 45 6.50 -16.62 -3.03
CA LEU A 45 7.76 -16.15 -3.60
C LEU A 45 8.37 -17.27 -4.43
N ASP A 46 8.78 -16.96 -5.65
CA ASP A 46 9.53 -17.89 -6.50
C ASP A 46 10.98 -18.10 -6.00
N ALA A 47 11.53 -17.12 -5.27
CA ALA A 47 12.85 -17.14 -4.68
C ALA A 47 12.86 -16.43 -3.29
N PRO A 48 13.74 -16.87 -2.36
CA PRO A 48 13.81 -16.28 -1.02
C PRO A 48 14.29 -14.83 -1.05
N VAL A 49 13.59 -13.96 -0.33
CA VAL A 49 13.94 -12.53 -0.16
C VAL A 49 14.65 -12.34 1.18
N THR A 50 15.83 -11.74 1.17
CA THR A 50 16.54 -11.39 2.41
C THR A 50 16.13 -10.00 2.85
N ASN A 51 15.87 -9.82 4.16
CA ASN A 51 15.44 -8.54 4.74
C ASN A 51 14.18 -7.92 4.10
N GLY A 52 13.25 -8.75 3.62
CA GLY A 52 11.99 -8.29 3.06
C GLY A 52 11.17 -7.46 4.06
N VAL A 53 10.78 -6.25 3.67
CA VAL A 53 9.97 -5.33 4.49
C VAL A 53 8.76 -4.86 3.69
N TRP A 54 7.62 -4.74 4.37
CA TRP A 54 6.43 -4.08 3.84
C TRP A 54 6.38 -2.62 4.29
N ASP A 55 6.22 -1.73 3.32
CA ASP A 55 6.01 -0.30 3.51
C ASP A 55 4.59 0.04 3.07
N ILE A 56 3.81 0.68 3.93
CA ILE A 56 2.41 1.03 3.63
C ILE A 56 2.31 2.54 3.44
N GLU A 57 1.84 2.97 2.28
CA GLU A 57 1.61 4.37 1.95
C GLU A 57 0.13 4.64 1.70
N TYR A 58 -0.41 5.68 2.32
CA TYR A 58 -1.75 6.17 2.04
C TYR A 58 -1.70 7.49 1.27
N LEU A 59 -2.22 7.45 0.06
CA LEU A 59 -2.31 8.57 -0.88
C LEU A 59 -3.74 9.11 -0.89
N VAL A 60 -3.89 10.37 -0.48
CA VAL A 60 -5.16 11.09 -0.66
C VAL A 60 -4.95 12.21 -1.66
N ASP A 61 -5.71 12.13 -2.76
CA ASP A 61 -5.87 13.26 -3.66
C ASP A 61 -6.87 14.23 -3.04
N SER A 62 -6.35 15.27 -2.39
CA SER A 62 -7.17 16.46 -2.16
C SER A 62 -7.21 17.28 -3.45
N VAL A 63 -8.29 18.03 -3.65
CA VAL A 63 -8.51 18.93 -4.81
C VAL A 63 -7.37 19.94 -5.02
N THR A 64 -6.45 20.10 -4.05
CA THR A 64 -5.36 21.07 -4.10
C THR A 64 -3.95 20.50 -3.99
N LYS A 65 -3.73 19.32 -3.35
CA LYS A 65 -2.41 18.67 -3.20
C LYS A 65 -2.52 17.16 -2.94
N ARG A 66 -1.60 16.38 -3.51
CA ARG A 66 -1.37 14.97 -3.15
C ARG A 66 -0.72 14.91 -1.77
N HIS A 67 -1.39 14.26 -0.83
CA HIS A 67 -0.84 13.98 0.49
C HIS A 67 -0.37 12.52 0.54
N ILE A 68 0.93 12.30 0.74
CA ILE A 68 1.51 10.97 0.99
C ILE A 68 1.68 10.84 2.50
N ILE A 69 1.05 9.82 3.08
CA ILE A 69 1.16 9.48 4.50
C ILE A 69 1.80 8.10 4.59
N ASN A 70 3.03 8.03 5.11
CA ASN A 70 3.72 6.75 5.33
C ASN A 70 3.22 6.14 6.64
N ILE A 71 2.64 4.94 6.54
CA ILE A 71 2.13 4.12 7.62
C ILE A 71 3.17 3.02 7.84
N LEU A 72 4.25 3.32 8.56
CA LEU A 72 5.32 2.35 8.79
C LEU A 72 4.84 1.14 9.61
N SER A 73 5.54 0.01 9.42
CA SER A 73 5.10 -1.37 9.70
C SER A 73 4.81 -1.78 11.14
N GLN A 74 4.76 -0.86 12.11
CA GLN A 74 4.36 -1.17 13.48
C GLN A 74 3.63 0.02 14.14
N PHE A 75 2.46 -0.29 14.70
CA PHE A 75 1.67 0.50 15.67
C PHE A 75 0.61 1.49 15.17
N ARG A 76 -0.60 1.26 15.68
CA ARG A 76 -1.62 2.23 16.14
C ARG A 76 -1.25 3.71 15.92
N TYR A 77 -1.74 4.27 14.82
CA TYR A 77 -1.74 5.72 14.61
C TYR A 77 -3.11 6.31 14.92
N HIS A 78 -3.13 7.33 15.78
CA HIS A 78 -4.29 8.22 15.90
C HIS A 78 -4.23 9.21 14.73
N PHE A 79 -5.01 8.96 13.68
CA PHE A 79 -5.16 9.91 12.58
C PHE A 79 -5.91 11.15 13.07
N ALA A 80 -5.24 12.30 13.05
CA ALA A 80 -5.88 13.62 13.13
C ALA A 80 -5.75 14.32 11.77
N VAL A 81 -6.29 13.71 10.72
CA VAL A 81 -6.39 14.36 9.41
C VAL A 81 -7.68 15.17 9.39
N CYS A 82 -7.57 16.45 9.01
CA CYS A 82 -8.69 17.39 9.02
C CYS A 82 -9.85 16.83 8.17
N SER A 83 -11.00 16.59 8.82
CA SER A 83 -12.15 15.85 8.25
C SER A 83 -12.73 16.46 6.97
N SER A 84 -12.47 17.75 6.70
CA SER A 84 -13.05 18.50 5.59
C SER A 84 -12.45 18.19 4.21
N GLN A 85 -11.38 17.39 4.13
CA GLN A 85 -10.71 17.07 2.85
C GLN A 85 -10.75 15.58 2.48
N LEU A 86 -11.39 14.76 3.31
CA LEU A 86 -11.27 13.29 3.25
C LEU A 86 -12.47 12.59 2.63
N THR A 87 -13.58 13.24 2.31
CA THR A 87 -14.66 12.61 1.53
C THR A 87 -14.23 12.47 0.06
N ASN A 88 -13.31 11.55 -0.21
CA ASN A 88 -12.70 11.30 -1.50
C ASN A 88 -12.25 9.83 -1.62
N CYS A 89 -11.98 9.39 -2.85
CA CYS A 89 -11.24 8.17 -3.11
C CYS A 89 -9.73 8.45 -3.01
N GLY A 90 -9.00 7.57 -2.35
CA GLY A 90 -7.55 7.55 -2.26
C GLY A 90 -6.99 6.19 -2.65
N LEU A 91 -5.67 6.06 -2.57
CA LEU A 91 -4.96 4.82 -2.84
C LEU A 91 -4.14 4.42 -1.62
N LEU A 92 -4.31 3.18 -1.17
CA LEU A 92 -3.45 2.55 -0.19
C LEU A 92 -2.48 1.64 -0.94
N ILE A 93 -1.18 1.86 -0.78
CA ILE A 93 -0.14 1.07 -1.43
C ILE A 93 0.59 0.29 -0.35
N ALA A 94 0.63 -1.03 -0.46
CA ALA A 94 1.53 -1.87 0.30
C ALA A 94 2.68 -2.30 -0.61
N ALA A 95 3.86 -1.72 -0.41
CA ALA A 95 5.05 -2.01 -1.20
C ALA A 95 5.93 -3.02 -0.46
N PHE A 96 6.22 -4.15 -1.09
CA PHE A 96 7.18 -5.13 -0.58
C PHE A 96 8.54 -4.83 -1.18
N LYS A 97 9.55 -4.68 -0.31
CA LYS A 97 10.89 -4.19 -0.66
C LYS A 97 11.97 -5.07 -0.05
N ASP A 98 13.13 -5.15 -0.67
CA ASP A 98 14.37 -5.66 -0.09
C ASP A 98 15.44 -4.57 0.03
N ASP A 99 16.67 -4.95 0.37
CA ASP A 99 17.82 -4.05 0.47
C ASP A 99 18.15 -3.35 -0.88
N ASP A 100 17.74 -3.94 -2.01
CA ASP A 100 17.99 -3.43 -3.35
C ASP A 100 16.81 -2.60 -3.90
N GLY A 101 15.64 -2.60 -3.25
CA GLY A 101 14.52 -1.69 -3.51
C GLY A 101 13.16 -2.39 -3.65
N ASP A 102 12.25 -1.78 -4.41
CA ASP A 102 10.86 -2.26 -4.53
C ASP A 102 10.76 -3.57 -5.35
N ILE A 103 10.06 -4.56 -4.81
CA ILE A 103 9.80 -5.86 -5.45
C ILE A 103 8.37 -5.89 -6.00
N LEU A 104 7.40 -5.45 -5.20
CA LEU A 104 5.98 -5.44 -5.55
C LEU A 104 5.26 -4.23 -4.94
N ASP A 105 4.38 -3.61 -5.72
CA ASP A 105 3.39 -2.65 -5.21
C ASP A 105 1.98 -3.26 -5.22
N LEU A 106 1.43 -3.57 -4.06
CA LEU A 106 0.03 -3.96 -3.89
C LEU A 106 -0.83 -2.70 -3.70
N LYS A 107 -1.62 -2.34 -4.72
CA LYS A 107 -2.41 -1.11 -4.74
C LYS A 107 -3.88 -1.41 -4.45
N MET A 108 -4.42 -0.82 -3.39
CA MET A 108 -5.80 -0.91 -2.95
C MET A 108 -6.50 0.44 -3.07
N VAL A 109 -7.75 0.44 -3.52
CA VAL A 109 -8.56 1.67 -3.52
C VAL A 109 -9.18 1.83 -2.14
N ILE A 110 -9.15 3.04 -1.62
CA ILE A 110 -9.77 3.37 -0.33
C ILE A 110 -10.74 4.51 -0.54
N GLN A 111 -11.99 4.30 -0.17
CA GLN A 111 -13.04 5.28 -0.25
C GLN A 111 -13.41 5.72 1.15
N VAL A 112 -13.38 7.03 1.37
CA VAL A 112 -13.81 7.62 2.63
C VAL A 112 -15.09 8.41 2.40
N SER A 113 -16.10 8.15 3.23
CA SER A 113 -17.42 8.78 3.16
C SER A 113 -17.90 9.19 4.54
N GLU A 114 -18.67 10.28 4.60
CA GLU A 114 -19.31 10.69 5.85
C GLU A 114 -20.65 9.95 6.00
N GLN A 115 -20.79 9.17 7.07
CA GLN A 115 -22.03 8.50 7.45
C GLN A 115 -22.42 8.92 8.87
N SER A 116 -23.61 9.53 9.01
CA SER A 116 -24.18 9.94 10.30
C SER A 116 -23.26 10.83 11.16
N GLY A 117 -22.47 11.71 10.52
CA GLY A 117 -21.52 12.61 11.20
C GLY A 117 -20.18 11.95 11.58
N SER A 118 -19.93 10.72 11.13
CA SER A 118 -18.66 10.01 11.29
C SER A 118 -18.05 9.68 9.93
N LEU A 119 -16.73 9.80 9.80
CA LEU A 119 -16.02 9.38 8.61
C LEU A 119 -15.82 7.86 8.65
N GLN A 120 -16.34 7.17 7.65
CA GLN A 120 -16.11 5.75 7.43
C GLN A 120 -15.20 5.54 6.23
N ARG A 121 -14.35 4.52 6.33
CA ARG A 121 -13.51 4.04 5.24
C ARG A 121 -13.97 2.67 4.77
N ILE A 122 -13.85 2.47 3.47
CA ILE A 122 -13.98 1.18 2.80
C ILE A 122 -12.71 1.01 1.97
N ILE A 123 -12.03 -0.12 2.11
CA ILE A 123 -10.85 -0.44 1.28
C ILE A 123 -11.23 -1.62 0.39
N TYR A 124 -10.96 -1.52 -0.89
CA TYR A 124 -11.25 -2.54 -1.87
C TYR A 124 -9.99 -3.38 -2.11
N SER A 125 -10.13 -4.69 -1.94
CA SER A 125 -9.08 -5.65 -2.25
C SER A 125 -8.82 -5.65 -3.77
N PRO A 126 -7.57 -5.74 -4.22
CA PRO A 126 -7.24 -5.79 -5.66
C PRO A 126 -7.51 -7.17 -6.27
N LEU A 127 -7.85 -8.17 -5.45
CA LEU A 127 -8.17 -9.53 -5.88
C LEU A 127 -9.68 -9.82 -5.97
N GLU A 128 -10.54 -8.87 -5.55
CA GLU A 128 -12.00 -8.98 -5.63
C GLU A 128 -12.58 -8.35 -6.91
#